data_AF-A0A381ZNR4-F1
#
_entry.id   AF-A0A381ZNR4-F1
#
_cell.length_a   1.000
_cell.length_b   1.000
_cell.length_c   1.000
_cell.angle_alpha   90.00
_cell.angle_beta   90.00
_cell.angle_gamma   90.00
#
_symmetry.space_group_name_H-M   'P 1'
#
loop_
_entity.id
_entity.type
_entity.pdbx_description
1 polymer ?
#
loop_
_entity_poly.entity_id
_entity_poly.type
_entity_poly.pdbx_seq_one_letter_code
_entity_poly.pdbx_strand_id
1 'polypeptide(L)'
;VVGSGAREHAICRVLHRSPQEKKIFCLATNFNPGIVEWCDDVTTGDINDSDLVTSYAEKYGVGLAIIGPENPLACGVADALWEMGVKVVGPKKDLAQIETSKACARDLLNEYNIPACPEYKTFSSMEGVTDYLNELGENYVVKYDGLAGGKGVKVSGEHLYSHEEATLYCQELVEKGGRFVIEEKLSGQEFSLMSFCDGETL
;
A
#
# COMPACT_ATOMS: atom_id res chain seq x y z
N VAL A 1 9.67 4.05 14.39
CA VAL A 1 9.48 3.57 13.00
C VAL A 1 8.72 2.26 13.06
N VAL A 2 7.72 2.07 12.20
CA VAL A 2 6.95 0.82 12.13
C VAL A 2 7.30 0.11 10.83
N GLY A 3 7.68 -1.16 10.92
CA GLY A 3 8.08 -2.02 9.79
C GLY A 3 9.49 -2.60 9.95
N SER A 4 9.89 -3.47 9.02
CA SER A 4 11.09 -4.31 9.15
C SER A 4 11.91 -4.44 7.87
N GLY A 5 11.49 -3.81 6.78
CA GLY A 5 12.08 -3.94 5.45
C GLY A 5 13.26 -2.99 5.20
N ALA A 6 13.74 -3.01 3.95
CA ALA A 6 14.82 -2.12 3.51
C ALA A 6 14.44 -0.64 3.55
N ARG A 7 13.16 -0.31 3.32
CA ARG A 7 12.62 1.06 3.46
C ARG A 7 12.78 1.56 4.89
N GLU A 8 12.39 0.76 5.88
CA GLU A 8 12.50 1.15 7.29
C GLU A 8 13.96 1.23 7.75
N HIS A 9 14.83 0.34 7.25
CA HIS A 9 16.28 0.48 7.45
C HIS A 9 16.82 1.81 6.91
N ALA A 10 16.45 2.17 5.68
CA ALA A 10 16.86 3.45 5.09
C ALA A 10 16.34 4.65 5.91
N ILE A 11 15.10 4.59 6.39
CA ILE A 11 14.49 5.61 7.26
C ILE A 11 15.29 5.73 8.56
N CYS A 12 15.47 4.65 9.33
CA CYS A 12 16.21 4.68 10.59
C CYS A 12 17.64 5.22 10.41
N ARG A 13 18.33 4.78 9.34
CA ARG A 13 19.68 5.24 9.00
C ARG A 13 19.73 6.75 8.71
N VAL A 14 18.75 7.29 7.99
CA VAL A 14 18.71 8.73 7.66
C VAL A 14 18.30 9.54 8.89
N LEU A 15 17.33 9.07 9.66
CA LEU A 15 16.94 9.72 10.91
C LEU A 15 18.15 9.87 11.83
N HIS A 16 18.94 8.81 12.03
CA HIS A 16 20.15 8.81 12.85
C HIS A 16 21.11 9.97 12.51
N ARG A 17 21.24 10.31 11.22
CA ARG A 17 22.11 11.40 10.73
C ARG A 17 21.61 12.81 11.04
N SER A 18 20.35 12.97 11.46
CA SER A 18 19.81 14.29 11.84
C SER A 18 20.65 14.91 12.97
N PRO A 19 20.88 16.22 13.00
CA PRO A 19 21.58 16.86 14.11
C PRO A 19 20.72 17.00 15.38
N GLN A 20 19.41 16.76 15.29
CA GLN A 20 18.51 16.84 16.45
C GLN A 20 18.78 15.70 17.44
N GLU A 21 18.70 16.02 18.73
CA GLU A 21 18.68 15.03 19.81
C GLU A 21 17.42 14.18 19.69
N LYS A 22 17.60 12.85 19.68
CA LYS A 22 16.53 11.90 19.41
C LYS A 22 16.94 10.51 19.91
N LYS A 23 15.93 9.70 20.17
CA LYS A 23 16.03 8.24 20.27
C LYS A 23 15.20 7.62 19.16
N ILE A 24 15.66 6.52 18.60
CA ILE A 24 15.02 5.84 17.47
C ILE A 24 14.58 4.47 17.93
N PHE A 25 13.27 4.23 17.89
CA PHE A 25 12.67 2.95 18.26
C PHE A 25 12.03 2.32 17.03
N CYS A 26 12.08 0.99 16.94
CA CYS A 26 11.47 0.25 15.83
C CYS A 26 10.56 -0.88 16.33
N LEU A 27 9.29 -0.85 15.92
CA LEU A 27 8.40 -2.00 16.03
C LEU A 27 8.35 -2.70 14.67
N ALA A 28 8.83 -3.93 14.64
CA ALA A 28 9.06 -4.70 13.43
C ALA A 28 8.25 -6.00 13.42
N THR A 29 7.99 -6.60 12.25
CA THR A 29 7.39 -7.95 12.17
C THR A 29 8.43 -9.06 12.36
N ASN A 30 9.69 -8.75 12.11
CA ASN A 30 10.82 -9.67 12.26
C ASN A 30 12.08 -8.89 12.63
N PHE A 31 13.06 -9.60 13.19
CA PHE A 31 14.34 -8.99 13.54
C PHE A 31 15.16 -8.72 12.27
N ASN A 32 15.50 -7.45 12.04
CA ASN A 32 16.37 -7.01 10.95
C ASN A 32 17.66 -6.40 11.55
N PRO A 33 18.81 -7.08 11.46
CA PRO A 33 20.08 -6.59 12.02
C PRO A 33 20.48 -5.21 11.52
N GLY A 34 20.14 -4.90 10.26
CA GLY A 34 20.42 -3.59 9.67
C GLY A 34 19.66 -2.46 10.35
N ILE A 35 18.43 -2.70 10.82
CA ILE A 35 17.63 -1.70 11.57
C ILE A 35 18.19 -1.53 12.98
N VAL A 36 18.55 -2.64 13.64
CA VAL A 36 19.01 -2.67 15.04
C VAL A 36 20.22 -1.77 15.25
N GLU A 37 21.12 -1.69 14.28
CA GLU A 37 22.30 -0.81 14.31
C GLU A 37 21.95 0.68 14.52
N TRP A 38 20.75 1.11 14.10
CA TRP A 38 20.34 2.53 14.12
C TRP A 38 19.33 2.85 15.22
N CYS A 39 18.90 1.86 16.01
CA CYS A 39 17.79 2.01 16.96
C CYS A 39 18.24 1.75 18.40
N ASP A 40 17.70 2.55 19.32
CA ASP A 40 17.86 2.39 20.77
C ASP A 40 17.09 1.16 21.29
N ASP A 41 15.98 0.81 20.64
CA ASP A 41 15.20 -0.41 20.90
C ASP A 41 14.60 -0.91 19.59
N VAL A 42 14.60 -2.23 19.42
CA VAL A 42 13.83 -2.92 18.39
C VAL A 42 13.03 -4.02 19.05
N THR A 43 11.72 -3.94 18.91
CA THR A 43 10.78 -4.96 19.37
C THR A 43 10.08 -5.59 18.17
N THR A 44 9.74 -6.88 18.27
CA THR A 44 8.98 -7.58 17.24
C THR A 44 7.56 -7.86 17.68
N GLY A 45 6.60 -7.71 16.77
CA GLY A 45 5.19 -8.09 16.99
C GLY A 45 4.32 -7.79 15.78
N ASP A 46 3.00 -7.91 15.93
CA ASP A 46 2.07 -7.59 14.85
C ASP A 46 1.95 -6.08 14.68
N ILE A 47 2.59 -5.54 13.66
CA ILE A 47 2.58 -4.10 13.37
C ILE A 47 1.21 -3.58 12.90
N ASN A 48 0.25 -4.48 12.61
CA ASN A 48 -1.12 -4.11 12.24
C ASN A 48 -2.03 -3.99 13.47
N ASP A 49 -1.57 -4.45 14.64
CA ASP A 49 -2.26 -4.31 15.91
C ASP A 49 -2.03 -2.90 16.46
N SER A 50 -3.07 -2.07 16.40
CA SER A 50 -3.02 -0.69 16.90
C SER A 50 -2.73 -0.62 18.40
N ASP A 51 -3.20 -1.58 19.19
CA ASP A 51 -3.02 -1.57 20.64
C ASP A 51 -1.56 -1.87 20.99
N LEU A 52 -0.95 -2.81 20.27
CA LEU A 52 0.48 -3.09 20.40
C LEU A 52 1.32 -1.86 20.01
N VAL A 53 1.02 -1.23 18.87
CA VAL A 53 1.78 -0.09 18.36
C VAL A 53 1.67 1.11 19.30
N THR A 54 0.46 1.43 19.77
CA THR A 54 0.22 2.55 20.70
C THR A 54 0.84 2.30 22.08
N SER A 55 0.73 1.07 22.61
CA SER A 55 1.40 0.68 23.87
C SER A 55 2.92 0.79 23.78
N TYR A 56 3.51 0.42 22.63
CA TYR A 56 4.93 0.59 22.39
C TYR A 56 5.31 2.08 22.31
N ALA A 57 4.50 2.90 21.63
CA ALA A 57 4.72 4.34 21.56
C ALA A 57 4.64 5.02 22.93
N GLU A 58 3.65 4.64 23.76
CA GLU A 58 3.47 5.15 25.12
C GLU A 58 4.66 4.78 26.02
N LYS A 59 5.08 3.50 26.01
CA LYS A 59 6.20 2.98 26.81
C LYS A 59 7.47 3.82 26.66
N TYR A 60 7.77 4.29 25.46
CA TYR A 60 8.98 5.06 25.17
C TYR A 60 8.74 6.57 25.03
N GLY A 61 7.51 7.06 25.25
CA GLY A 61 7.17 8.48 25.12
C GLY A 61 7.41 9.02 23.71
N VAL A 62 7.04 8.25 22.68
CA VAL A 62 7.28 8.60 21.27
C VAL A 62 6.51 9.85 20.87
N GLY A 63 7.19 10.89 20.39
CA GLY A 63 6.55 12.11 19.88
C GLY A 63 6.26 12.12 18.37
N LEU A 64 6.90 11.22 17.61
CA LEU A 64 6.75 11.09 16.16
C LEU A 64 6.85 9.62 15.74
N ALA A 65 5.83 9.12 15.06
CA ALA A 65 5.82 7.83 14.40
C ALA A 65 5.97 8.00 12.88
N ILE A 66 6.72 7.09 12.26
CA ILE A 66 6.83 6.98 10.80
C ILE A 66 6.43 5.56 10.46
N ILE A 67 5.33 5.40 9.72
CA ILE A 67 4.80 4.11 9.32
C ILE A 67 5.33 3.81 7.92
N GLY A 68 6.17 2.77 7.82
CA GLY A 68 6.76 2.37 6.55
C GLY A 68 5.78 1.62 5.65
N PRO A 69 5.28 0.44 6.07
CA PRO A 69 4.39 -0.39 5.27
C PRO A 69 2.96 0.12 5.21
N GLU A 70 2.30 -0.26 4.14
CA GLU A 70 0.93 0.07 3.79
C GLU A 70 -0.11 -0.66 4.65
N ASN A 71 0.20 -1.88 5.13
CA ASN A 71 -0.76 -2.69 5.89
C ASN A 71 -1.19 -2.03 7.22
N PRO A 72 -0.28 -1.51 8.08
CA PRO A 72 -0.69 -0.78 9.28
C PRO A 72 -1.56 0.45 9.00
N LEU A 73 -1.33 1.14 7.88
CA LEU A 73 -2.16 2.27 7.46
C LEU A 73 -3.59 1.80 7.14
N ALA A 74 -3.72 0.70 6.39
CA ALA A 74 -5.01 0.07 6.11
C ALA A 74 -5.74 -0.39 7.37
N CYS A 75 -5.00 -0.78 8.41
CA CYS A 75 -5.54 -1.22 9.69
C CYS A 75 -5.92 -0.06 10.63
N GLY A 76 -5.55 1.18 10.32
CA GLY A 76 -5.85 2.35 11.16
C GLY A 76 -4.85 2.58 12.31
N VAL A 77 -3.63 2.05 12.17
CA VAL A 77 -2.56 2.29 13.15
C VAL A 77 -2.17 3.77 13.20
N ALA A 78 -2.22 4.47 12.06
CA ALA A 78 -2.00 5.92 12.03
C ALA A 78 -3.04 6.64 12.89
N ASP A 79 -4.32 6.36 12.68
CA ASP A 79 -5.45 6.94 13.39
C ASP A 79 -5.29 6.78 14.91
N ALA A 80 -5.01 5.56 15.38
CA ALA A 80 -4.81 5.27 16.80
C ALA A 80 -3.65 6.07 17.42
N LEU A 81 -2.53 6.23 16.70
CA LEU A 81 -1.40 7.05 17.15
C LEU A 81 -1.75 8.54 17.20
N TRP A 82 -2.49 9.05 16.21
CA TRP A 82 -3.00 10.43 16.22
C TRP A 82 -3.93 10.68 17.40
N GLU A 83 -4.83 9.75 17.72
CA GLU A 83 -5.80 9.86 18.82
C GLU A 83 -5.12 9.98 20.19
N MET A 84 -3.99 9.31 20.40
CA MET A 84 -3.19 9.44 21.62
C MET A 84 -2.20 10.63 21.59
N GLY A 85 -2.24 11.46 20.55
CA GLY A 85 -1.42 12.68 20.43
C GLY A 85 -0.01 12.48 19.86
N VAL A 86 0.31 11.30 19.33
CA VAL A 86 1.58 11.04 18.63
C VAL A 86 1.47 11.58 17.20
N LYS A 87 2.43 12.41 16.76
CA LYS A 87 2.49 12.87 15.37
C LYS A 87 2.82 11.69 14.46
N VAL A 88 2.19 11.58 13.29
CA VAL A 88 2.42 10.44 12.38
C VAL A 88 2.78 10.92 10.99
N VAL A 89 3.85 10.35 10.42
CA VAL A 89 4.09 10.34 8.98
C VAL A 89 3.42 9.09 8.41
N GLY A 90 2.26 9.30 7.81
CA GLY A 90 1.40 8.27 7.25
C GLY A 90 -0.05 8.77 7.18
N PRO A 91 -0.80 8.47 6.11
CA PRO A 91 -2.20 8.84 6.00
C PRO A 91 -3.07 8.12 7.04
N LYS A 92 -4.20 8.72 7.39
CA LYS A 92 -5.30 8.04 8.10
C LYS A 92 -5.86 6.90 7.25
N LYS A 93 -6.56 5.96 7.89
CA LYS A 93 -7.11 4.76 7.25
C LYS A 93 -8.00 5.06 6.04
N ASP A 94 -8.87 6.06 6.17
CA ASP A 94 -9.76 6.49 5.09
C ASP A 94 -8.98 7.07 3.90
N LEU A 95 -7.93 7.85 4.17
CA LEU A 95 -7.06 8.43 3.15
C LEU A 95 -6.08 7.42 2.53
N ALA A 96 -5.69 6.38 3.28
CA ALA A 96 -4.82 5.29 2.81
C ALA A 96 -5.48 4.43 1.71
N GLN A 97 -6.79 4.62 1.46
CA GLN A 97 -7.52 3.92 0.41
C GLN A 97 -6.97 4.19 -1.00
N ILE A 98 -6.30 5.33 -1.21
CA ILE A 98 -5.64 5.62 -2.49
C ILE A 98 -4.57 4.59 -2.88
N GLU A 99 -3.97 3.89 -1.91
CA GLU A 99 -3.00 2.81 -2.15
C GLU A 99 -3.61 1.43 -1.85
N THR A 100 -4.46 1.34 -0.82
CA THR A 100 -4.95 0.05 -0.31
C THR A 100 -6.18 -0.48 -1.07
N SER A 101 -6.88 0.37 -1.83
CA SER A 101 -7.95 -0.01 -2.76
C SER A 101 -7.68 0.53 -4.16
N LYS A 102 -7.56 -0.39 -5.12
CA LYS A 102 -7.32 -0.02 -6.52
C LYS A 102 -8.56 0.62 -7.13
N ALA A 103 -9.75 0.16 -6.75
CA ALA A 103 -11.00 0.78 -7.16
C ALA A 103 -11.09 2.23 -6.67
N CYS A 104 -10.87 2.48 -5.37
CA CYS A 104 -10.89 3.84 -4.82
C CYS A 104 -9.89 4.77 -5.51
N ALA A 105 -8.66 4.30 -5.73
CA ALA A 105 -7.64 5.07 -6.45
C ALA A 105 -8.10 5.47 -7.86
N ARG A 106 -8.72 4.54 -8.59
CA ARG A 106 -9.20 4.77 -9.96
C ARG A 106 -10.43 5.71 -9.98
N ASP A 107 -11.35 5.52 -9.05
CA ASP A 107 -12.53 6.36 -8.90
C ASP A 107 -12.13 7.82 -8.58
N LEU A 108 -11.12 8.02 -7.73
CA LEU A 108 -10.56 9.34 -7.43
C LEU A 108 -9.96 10.00 -8.68
N LEU A 109 -9.17 9.26 -9.48
CA LEU A 109 -8.60 9.78 -10.72
C LEU A 109 -9.69 10.22 -11.69
N ASN A 110 -10.75 9.44 -11.82
CA ASN A 110 -11.91 9.75 -12.67
C ASN A 110 -12.70 10.96 -12.15
N GLU A 111 -13.06 10.97 -10.87
CA GLU A 111 -13.85 12.04 -10.25
C GLU A 111 -13.20 13.42 -10.43
N TYR A 112 -11.88 13.49 -10.24
CA TYR A 112 -11.11 14.72 -10.35
C TYR A 112 -10.53 14.98 -11.76
N ASN A 113 -10.89 14.16 -12.76
CA ASN A 113 -10.40 14.24 -14.13
C ASN A 113 -8.86 14.32 -14.20
N ILE A 114 -8.18 13.55 -13.36
CA ILE A 114 -6.72 13.49 -13.34
C ILE A 114 -6.26 12.80 -14.64
N PRO A 115 -5.40 13.44 -15.45
CA PRO A 115 -4.96 12.86 -16.72
C PRO A 115 -4.23 11.53 -16.50
N ALA A 116 -4.24 10.68 -17.52
CA ALA A 116 -3.61 9.35 -17.52
C ALA A 116 -4.25 8.29 -16.60
N CYS A 117 -5.56 8.43 -16.29
CA CYS A 117 -6.33 7.29 -15.81
C CYS A 117 -6.57 6.30 -16.98
N PRO A 118 -6.10 5.04 -16.91
CA PRO A 118 -6.40 4.05 -17.95
C PRO A 118 -7.89 3.75 -17.97
N GLU A 119 -8.43 3.35 -19.12
CA GLU A 119 -9.78 2.79 -19.16
C GLU A 119 -9.85 1.58 -18.22
N TYR A 120 -10.85 1.54 -17.34
CA TYR A 120 -11.02 0.44 -16.39
C TYR A 120 -12.48 0.14 -16.09
N LYS A 121 -12.75 -1.09 -15.64
CA LYS A 121 -14.00 -1.49 -14.98
C LYS A 121 -13.69 -2.34 -13.76
N THR A 122 -14.51 -2.19 -12.73
CA THR A 122 -14.44 -3.00 -11.50
C THR A 122 -15.46 -4.14 -11.58
N PHE A 123 -15.07 -5.30 -11.05
CA PHE A 123 -15.88 -6.51 -11.10
C PHE A 123 -15.90 -7.20 -9.74
N SER A 124 -17.06 -7.78 -9.40
CA SER A 124 -17.27 -8.66 -8.24
C SER A 124 -17.91 -10.00 -8.63
N SER A 125 -18.11 -10.22 -9.93
CA SER A 125 -18.66 -11.43 -10.53
C SER A 125 -18.07 -11.61 -11.93
N MET A 126 -18.36 -12.73 -12.58
CA MET A 126 -17.96 -12.97 -13.97
C MET A 126 -18.85 -12.25 -15.00
N GLU A 127 -19.90 -11.56 -14.56
CA GLU A 127 -20.81 -10.85 -15.45
C GLU A 127 -20.10 -9.69 -16.15
N GLY A 128 -20.16 -9.67 -17.49
CA GLY A 128 -19.53 -8.63 -18.33
C GLY A 128 -18.01 -8.71 -18.44
N VAL A 129 -17.33 -9.67 -17.78
CA VAL A 129 -15.86 -9.81 -17.84
C VAL A 129 -15.39 -10.09 -19.25
N THR A 130 -15.96 -11.12 -19.90
CA THR A 130 -15.57 -11.52 -21.25
C THR A 130 -15.83 -10.41 -22.27
N ASP A 131 -16.98 -9.73 -22.15
CA ASP A 131 -17.33 -8.62 -23.04
C ASP A 131 -16.32 -7.48 -22.92
N TYR A 132 -15.88 -7.18 -21.68
CA TYR A 132 -14.91 -6.11 -21.47
C TYR A 132 -13.48 -6.48 -21.89
N LEU A 133 -13.07 -7.74 -21.71
CA LEU A 133 -11.81 -8.22 -22.29
C LEU A 133 -11.82 -8.08 -23.82
N ASN A 134 -12.94 -8.42 -24.46
CA ASN A 134 -13.09 -8.26 -25.91
C ASN A 134 -13.05 -6.79 -26.35
N GLU A 135 -13.59 -5.87 -25.55
CA GLU A 135 -13.50 -4.42 -25.77
C GLU A 135 -12.03 -3.92 -25.76
N LEU A 136 -11.22 -4.41 -24.81
CA LEU A 136 -9.81 -4.03 -24.67
C LEU A 136 -8.86 -4.78 -25.63
N GLY A 137 -9.32 -5.87 -26.26
CA GLY A 137 -8.50 -6.76 -27.07
C GLY A 137 -7.36 -7.37 -26.25
N GLU A 138 -6.15 -7.49 -26.80
CA GLU A 138 -5.01 -8.12 -26.12
C GLU A 138 -4.27 -7.18 -25.13
N ASN A 139 -4.71 -5.92 -24.99
CA ASN A 139 -4.00 -4.89 -24.22
C ASN A 139 -4.68 -4.61 -22.88
N TYR A 140 -4.71 -5.60 -21.99
CA TYR A 140 -5.30 -5.47 -20.66
C TYR A 140 -4.39 -5.94 -19.52
N VAL A 141 -4.77 -5.53 -18.31
CA VAL A 141 -4.19 -5.96 -17.04
C VAL A 141 -5.34 -6.33 -16.09
N VAL A 142 -5.23 -7.48 -15.43
CA VAL A 142 -6.17 -7.91 -14.38
C VAL A 142 -5.52 -7.70 -13.02
N LYS A 143 -6.18 -6.96 -12.13
CA LYS A 143 -5.67 -6.60 -10.81
C LYS A 143 -6.65 -6.95 -9.69
N TYR A 144 -6.21 -7.71 -8.69
CA TYR A 144 -6.96 -7.90 -7.45
C TYR A 144 -7.13 -6.57 -6.70
N ASP A 145 -8.36 -6.24 -6.32
CA ASP A 145 -8.71 -5.04 -5.57
C ASP A 145 -8.50 -5.27 -4.07
N GLY A 146 -7.25 -5.15 -3.66
CA GLY A 146 -6.80 -5.28 -2.29
C GLY A 146 -5.28 -5.51 -2.19
N LEU A 147 -4.83 -5.77 -0.96
CA LEU A 147 -3.43 -6.02 -0.64
C LEU A 147 -3.07 -7.48 -0.95
N ALA A 148 -2.13 -7.67 -1.88
CA ALA A 148 -1.68 -9.00 -2.34
C ALA A 148 -0.15 -9.12 -2.37
N GLY A 149 0.58 -8.22 -1.70
CA GLY A 149 2.06 -8.25 -1.64
C GLY A 149 2.72 -8.28 -3.02
N GLY A 150 2.19 -7.52 -3.98
CA GLY A 150 2.70 -7.45 -5.35
C GLY A 150 2.30 -8.62 -6.27
N LYS A 151 1.61 -9.66 -5.79
CA LYS A 151 1.19 -10.82 -6.60
C LYS A 151 -0.22 -10.71 -7.19
N GLY A 152 -0.91 -9.62 -6.91
CA GLY A 152 -2.29 -9.40 -7.33
C GLY A 152 -2.44 -8.77 -8.71
N VAL A 153 -1.39 -8.71 -9.53
CA VAL A 153 -1.42 -8.06 -10.85
C VAL A 153 -0.96 -9.07 -11.90
N LYS A 154 -1.76 -9.28 -12.94
CA LYS A 154 -1.42 -10.10 -14.11
C LYS A 154 -1.61 -9.31 -15.39
N VAL A 155 -0.56 -9.28 -16.21
CA VAL A 155 -0.47 -8.49 -17.45
C VAL A 155 -0.66 -9.39 -18.67
N SER A 156 -1.50 -8.96 -19.63
CA SER A 156 -1.65 -9.63 -20.91
C SER A 156 -0.33 -9.64 -21.71
N GLY A 157 0.00 -10.80 -22.28
CA GLY A 157 1.23 -11.08 -23.01
C GLY A 157 2.46 -11.42 -22.15
N GLU A 158 2.35 -11.33 -20.83
CA GLU A 158 3.44 -11.69 -19.89
C GLU A 158 3.01 -12.78 -18.90
N HIS A 159 1.81 -12.62 -18.33
CA HIS A 159 1.27 -13.50 -17.30
C HIS A 159 0.01 -14.21 -17.76
N LEU A 160 -0.70 -13.62 -18.72
CA LEU A 160 -1.94 -14.13 -19.32
C LEU A 160 -1.72 -14.13 -20.83
N TYR A 161 -1.82 -15.29 -21.46
CA TYR A 161 -1.54 -15.48 -22.88
C TYR A 161 -2.81 -15.61 -23.73
N SER A 162 -3.99 -15.56 -23.10
CA SER A 162 -5.28 -15.56 -23.77
C SER A 162 -6.40 -14.99 -22.89
N HIS A 163 -7.52 -14.64 -23.52
CA HIS A 163 -8.75 -14.27 -22.79
C HIS A 163 -9.29 -15.43 -21.94
N GLU A 164 -9.04 -16.68 -22.33
CA GLU A 164 -9.43 -17.85 -21.54
C GLU A 164 -8.65 -17.90 -20.22
N GLU A 165 -7.32 -17.74 -20.27
CA GLU A 165 -6.49 -17.67 -19.07
C GLU A 165 -6.88 -16.48 -18.18
N ALA A 166 -7.19 -15.32 -18.76
CA ALA A 166 -7.65 -14.16 -18.02
C ALA A 166 -8.98 -14.42 -17.32
N THR A 167 -9.94 -15.03 -18.03
CA THR A 167 -11.25 -15.39 -17.49
C THR A 167 -11.13 -16.38 -16.34
N LEU A 168 -10.27 -17.40 -16.48
CA LEU A 168 -9.98 -18.36 -15.40
C LEU A 168 -9.38 -17.68 -14.17
N TYR A 169 -8.49 -16.70 -14.36
CA TYR A 169 -7.94 -15.94 -13.25
C TYR A 169 -9.01 -15.05 -12.59
N CYS A 170 -9.85 -14.37 -13.35
CA CYS A 170 -10.98 -13.60 -12.81
C CYS A 170 -11.93 -14.49 -11.99
N GLN A 171 -12.21 -15.70 -12.47
CA GLN A 171 -13.02 -16.69 -11.77
C GLN A 171 -12.38 -17.07 -10.42
N GLU A 172 -11.07 -17.34 -10.40
CA GLU A 172 -10.33 -17.63 -9.16
C GLU A 172 -10.44 -16.48 -8.14
N LEU A 173 -10.39 -15.23 -8.60
CA LEU A 173 -10.54 -14.05 -7.74
C LEU A 173 -11.96 -13.98 -7.16
N VAL A 174 -12.99 -14.25 -7.96
CA VAL A 174 -14.40 -14.25 -7.50
C VAL A 174 -14.64 -15.37 -6.50
N GLU A 175 -14.13 -16.58 -6.75
CA GLU A 175 -14.27 -17.74 -5.86
C GLU A 175 -13.62 -17.51 -4.50
N LYS A 176 -12.57 -16.69 -4.44
CA LYS A 176 -11.95 -16.23 -3.20
C LYS A 176 -12.73 -15.11 -2.50
N GLY A 177 -13.89 -14.71 -3.02
CA GLY A 177 -14.68 -13.58 -2.53
C GLY A 177 -14.06 -12.22 -2.83
N GLY A 178 -13.12 -12.17 -3.78
CA GLY A 178 -12.37 -10.99 -4.15
C GLY A 178 -13.10 -10.10 -5.16
N ARG A 179 -12.84 -8.79 -5.07
CA ARG A 179 -13.10 -7.84 -6.16
C ARG A 179 -11.84 -7.67 -7.00
N PHE A 180 -12.01 -7.28 -8.25
CA PHE A 180 -10.88 -7.03 -9.15
C PHE A 180 -11.19 -5.92 -10.14
N VAL A 181 -10.12 -5.39 -10.74
CA VAL A 181 -10.13 -4.36 -11.76
C VAL A 181 -9.53 -4.95 -13.03
N ILE A 182 -10.20 -4.76 -14.16
CA ILE A 182 -9.59 -4.94 -15.47
C ILE A 182 -9.34 -3.53 -16.01
N GLU A 183 -8.14 -3.27 -16.52
CA GLU A 183 -7.78 -1.97 -17.08
C GLU A 183 -6.94 -2.11 -18.36
N GLU A 184 -6.90 -1.06 -19.16
CA GLU A 184 -6.02 -0.89 -20.31
C GLU A 184 -4.54 -1.09 -19.91
N LYS A 185 -3.79 -1.82 -20.74
CA LYS A 185 -2.34 -1.96 -20.62
C LYS A 185 -1.63 -0.71 -21.17
N LEU A 186 -1.08 0.09 -20.27
CA LEU A 186 -0.24 1.23 -20.63
C LEU A 186 1.17 0.77 -21.05
N SER A 187 1.70 1.34 -22.13
CA SER A 187 3.06 1.08 -22.64
C SER A 187 3.91 2.34 -22.57
N GLY A 188 5.11 2.24 -21.98
CA GLY A 188 6.01 3.38 -21.83
C GLY A 188 7.18 3.09 -20.90
N GLN A 189 7.83 4.16 -20.43
CA GLN A 189 8.86 4.06 -19.40
C GLN A 189 8.23 4.28 -18.03
N GLU A 190 8.51 3.37 -17.11
CA GLU A 190 8.10 3.49 -15.72
C GLU A 190 9.07 4.40 -14.95
N PHE A 191 8.51 5.28 -14.12
CA PHE A 191 9.26 6.05 -13.14
C PHE A 191 8.43 6.21 -11.87
N SER A 192 9.08 6.31 -10.72
CA SER A 192 8.42 6.60 -9.45
C SER A 192 8.66 8.07 -9.07
N LEU A 193 7.59 8.84 -8.96
CA LEU A 193 7.62 10.19 -8.39
C LEU A 193 7.11 10.10 -6.94
N MET A 194 7.96 10.48 -5.99
CA MET A 194 7.61 10.52 -4.58
C MET A 194 7.55 11.98 -4.12
N SER A 195 6.44 12.37 -3.49
CA SER A 195 6.22 13.71 -2.94
C SER A 195 5.81 13.62 -1.47
N PHE A 196 6.05 14.67 -0.69
CA PHE A 196 5.64 14.75 0.71
C PHE A 196 4.40 15.64 0.81
N CYS A 197 3.27 15.09 1.26
CA CYS A 197 2.05 15.86 1.45
C CYS A 197 1.76 16.07 2.94
N ASP A 198 1.38 17.29 3.33
CA ASP A 198 0.91 17.62 4.69
C ASP A 198 -0.63 17.75 4.80
N GLY A 199 -1.33 17.56 3.68
CA GLY A 199 -2.78 17.72 3.55
C GLY A 199 -3.21 19.02 2.88
N GLU A 200 -2.33 20.03 2.83
CA GLU A 200 -2.57 21.31 2.15
C GLU A 200 -1.57 21.55 1.01
N THR A 201 -0.34 21.06 1.15
CA THR A 201 0.79 21.26 0.23
C THR A 201 1.45 19.92 -0.14
N LEU A 202 2.02 19.85 -1.35
CA LEU A 202 2.82 18.74 -1.90
C LEU A 202 4.33 18.98 -1.83
#